data_AF-A0A7S4BG66-F1
#
_entry.id   AF-A0A7S4BG66-F1
#
_cell.length_a   1.000
_cell.length_b   1.000
_cell.length_c   1.000
_cell.angle_alpha   90.00
_cell.angle_beta   90.00
_cell.angle_gamma   90.00
#
_symmetry.space_group_name_H-M   'P 1'
#
loop_
_entity.id
_entity.type
_entity.pdbx_description
1 polymer ?
#
loop_
_entity_poly.entity_id
_entity_poly.type
_entity_poly.pdbx_seq_one_letter_code
_entity_poly.pdbx_strand_id
1 'polypeptide(L)'
;PTEDGVADARTLKSKVERVCGYDFGDVVDHPLAVLLPYSLHSYGLVQMYSMGVPLVAPSLRLLSELHVQTAMVSHKVAGNIPWRLSAQRARRVPGQVFHKYPMRSNSWYVPDIGASAPCCQHDPNDACDTQSAAAWLQFADWYQWPHISYFDTPSELIAIVNALLANETRRFEISTSMRRFFEHERQRTEKHARSALVRADSFLKLQRIGFS
;
A
#
# COMPACT_ATOMS: atom_id res chain seq x y z
N PRO A 1 -57.11 2.03 -5.81
CA PRO A 1 -56.12 2.18 -4.71
C PRO A 1 -55.47 0.82 -4.43
N THR A 2 -54.47 0.48 -5.25
CA THR A 2 -53.70 -0.76 -5.14
C THR A 2 -52.30 -0.41 -4.67
N GLU A 3 -51.90 -1.00 -3.55
CA GLU A 3 -50.58 -0.90 -2.95
C GLU A 3 -49.58 -1.69 -3.80
N ASP A 4 -49.07 -1.05 -4.85
CA ASP A 4 -48.06 -1.66 -5.72
C ASP A 4 -46.65 -1.50 -5.12
N GLY A 5 -46.13 -2.62 -4.62
CA GLY A 5 -44.78 -3.08 -4.96
C GLY A 5 -43.58 -2.37 -4.34
N VAL A 6 -43.45 -2.40 -3.01
CA VAL A 6 -42.12 -2.25 -2.39
C VAL A 6 -41.36 -3.55 -2.63
N ALA A 7 -40.56 -3.59 -3.71
CA ALA A 7 -39.63 -4.68 -3.95
C ALA A 7 -38.75 -4.88 -2.72
N ASP A 8 -38.81 -6.09 -2.13
CA ASP A 8 -38.07 -6.47 -0.94
C ASP A 8 -36.57 -6.27 -1.17
N ALA A 9 -36.01 -5.20 -0.60
CA ALA A 9 -34.59 -4.89 -0.67
C ALA A 9 -33.70 -6.03 -0.12
N ARG A 10 -34.28 -7.05 0.54
CA ARG A 10 -33.56 -8.26 0.99
C ARG A 10 -33.25 -9.24 -0.15
N THR A 11 -33.93 -9.19 -1.29
CA THR A 11 -33.69 -10.14 -2.40
C THR A 11 -32.52 -9.76 -3.31
N LEU A 12 -31.96 -8.55 -3.14
CA LEU A 12 -30.70 -8.11 -3.75
C LEU A 12 -29.45 -8.43 -2.91
N LYS A 13 -29.55 -9.36 -1.94
CA LYS A 13 -28.39 -10.10 -1.43
C LYS A 13 -27.87 -11.01 -2.55
N SER A 14 -27.21 -10.35 -3.49
CA SER A 14 -26.43 -10.88 -4.58
C SER A 14 -25.66 -12.12 -4.12
N LYS A 15 -25.66 -13.15 -4.97
CA LYS A 15 -24.64 -14.20 -4.95
C LYS A 15 -23.29 -13.48 -4.92
N VAL A 16 -22.66 -13.41 -3.76
CA VAL A 16 -21.24 -13.08 -3.67
C VAL A 16 -20.54 -14.19 -4.45
N GLU A 17 -20.03 -13.84 -5.62
CA GLU A 17 -19.35 -14.77 -6.49
C GLU A 17 -18.13 -15.32 -5.76
N ARG A 18 -18.12 -16.62 -5.51
CA ARG A 18 -16.96 -17.28 -4.91
C ARG A 18 -15.84 -17.24 -5.93
N VAL A 19 -14.73 -16.60 -5.59
CA VAL A 19 -13.53 -16.60 -6.43
C VAL A 19 -12.67 -17.78 -5.98
N CYS A 20 -12.44 -18.73 -6.88
CA CYS A 20 -11.69 -19.96 -6.59
C CYS A 20 -12.26 -20.77 -5.41
N GLY A 21 -13.57 -20.69 -5.17
CA GLY A 21 -14.24 -21.41 -4.08
C GLY A 21 -14.25 -20.70 -2.73
N TYR A 22 -13.57 -19.56 -2.60
CA TYR A 22 -13.55 -18.74 -1.38
C TYR A 22 -14.58 -17.62 -1.46
N ASP A 23 -15.20 -17.30 -0.34
CA ASP A 23 -15.95 -16.06 -0.16
C ASP A 23 -15.12 -14.99 0.58
N PHE A 24 -15.67 -13.79 0.69
CA PHE A 24 -14.99 -12.68 1.35
C PHE A 24 -14.81 -12.92 2.86
N GLY A 25 -15.70 -13.69 3.49
CA GLY A 25 -15.60 -14.06 4.90
C GLY A 25 -14.35 -14.90 5.15
N ASP A 26 -14.03 -15.83 4.25
CA ASP A 26 -12.82 -16.66 4.35
C ASP A 26 -11.52 -15.81 4.40
N VAL A 27 -11.49 -14.67 3.70
CA VAL A 27 -10.35 -13.74 3.71
C VAL A 27 -10.26 -12.98 5.04
N VAL A 28 -11.40 -12.57 5.59
CA VAL A 28 -11.49 -11.87 6.88
C VAL A 28 -11.11 -12.80 8.03
N ASP A 29 -11.47 -14.08 7.92
CA ASP A 29 -11.18 -15.13 8.92
C ASP A 29 -9.75 -15.67 8.81
N HIS A 30 -8.94 -15.17 7.87
CA HIS A 30 -7.55 -15.60 7.73
C HIS A 30 -6.73 -15.18 8.96
N PRO A 31 -5.98 -16.10 9.60
CA PRO A 31 -5.38 -15.84 10.91
C PRO A 31 -4.30 -14.75 10.89
N LEU A 32 -3.52 -14.63 9.81
CA LEU A 32 -2.51 -13.58 9.59
C LEU A 32 -2.05 -13.57 8.14
N ALA A 33 -1.43 -12.49 7.67
CA ALA A 33 -0.76 -12.46 6.36
C ALA A 33 0.71 -12.03 6.49
N VAL A 34 1.56 -12.61 5.64
CA VAL A 34 2.97 -12.20 5.47
C VAL A 34 3.07 -11.31 4.25
N LEU A 35 3.64 -10.12 4.43
CA LEU A 35 3.75 -9.12 3.38
C LEU A 35 5.07 -9.26 2.64
N LEU A 36 4.98 -9.38 1.32
CA LEU A 36 6.09 -9.28 0.38
C LEU A 36 5.86 -8.04 -0.49
N PRO A 37 6.34 -6.86 -0.06
CA PRO A 37 5.98 -5.61 -0.72
C PRO A 37 6.65 -5.48 -2.09
N TYR A 38 5.83 -5.26 -3.12
CA TYR A 38 6.30 -4.92 -4.47
C TYR A 38 6.25 -3.40 -4.75
N SER A 39 5.53 -2.65 -3.92
CA SER A 39 5.32 -1.19 -4.00
C SER A 39 5.23 -0.57 -2.60
N LEU A 40 5.62 0.71 -2.44
CA LEU A 40 5.50 1.44 -1.16
C LEU A 40 4.05 1.62 -0.67
N HIS A 41 3.10 1.66 -1.61
CA HIS A 41 1.67 1.72 -1.33
C HIS A 41 0.97 0.57 -2.03
N SER A 42 0.09 -0.13 -1.31
CA SER A 42 -0.73 -1.20 -1.88
C SER A 42 -2.14 -1.13 -1.31
N TYR A 43 -3.13 -1.05 -2.19
CA TYR A 43 -4.54 -1.08 -1.77
C TYR A 43 -4.88 -2.38 -1.02
N GLY A 44 -4.28 -3.51 -1.43
CA GLY A 44 -4.48 -4.78 -0.75
C GLY A 44 -4.00 -4.76 0.70
N LEU A 45 -2.90 -4.04 0.97
CA LEU A 45 -2.39 -3.84 2.32
C LEU A 45 -3.36 -3.03 3.18
N VAL A 46 -3.86 -1.90 2.67
CA VAL A 46 -4.85 -1.06 3.36
C VAL A 46 -6.13 -1.86 3.66
N GLN A 47 -6.58 -2.65 2.68
CA GLN A 47 -7.75 -3.53 2.84
C GLN A 47 -7.54 -4.54 3.96
N MET A 48 -6.45 -5.33 3.93
CA MET A 48 -6.14 -6.31 4.99
C MET A 48 -6.03 -5.64 6.36
N TYR A 49 -5.39 -4.47 6.43
CA TYR A 49 -5.27 -3.71 7.66
C TYR A 49 -6.64 -3.27 8.21
N SER A 50 -7.51 -2.76 7.34
CA SER A 50 -8.87 -2.32 7.71
C SER A 50 -9.77 -3.48 8.15
N MET A 51 -9.54 -4.69 7.62
CA MET A 51 -10.24 -5.91 8.04
C MET A 51 -9.69 -6.45 9.37
N GLY A 52 -8.55 -5.94 9.85
CA GLY A 52 -7.92 -6.40 11.08
C GLY A 52 -7.21 -7.75 10.92
N VAL A 53 -6.79 -8.11 9.71
CA VAL A 53 -5.94 -9.30 9.51
C VAL A 53 -4.54 -8.97 10.06
N PRO A 54 -4.00 -9.71 11.05
CA PRO A 54 -2.65 -9.47 11.56
C PRO A 54 -1.60 -9.55 10.44
N LEU A 55 -0.66 -8.61 10.42
CA LEU A 55 0.34 -8.48 9.35
C LEU A 55 1.76 -8.64 9.88
N VAL A 56 2.56 -9.37 9.14
CA VAL A 56 3.99 -9.53 9.37
C VAL A 56 4.75 -9.03 8.14
N ALA A 57 5.64 -8.06 8.30
CA ALA A 57 6.38 -7.40 7.23
C ALA A 57 7.90 -7.50 7.44
N PRO A 58 8.73 -7.42 6.38
CA PRO A 58 10.17 -7.29 6.57
C PRO A 58 10.49 -5.98 7.31
N SER A 59 11.51 -6.00 8.17
CA SER A 59 12.06 -4.81 8.79
C SER A 59 12.54 -3.81 7.72
N LEU A 60 12.65 -2.53 8.08
CA LEU A 60 13.18 -1.51 7.17
C LEU A 60 14.58 -1.88 6.69
N ARG A 61 15.41 -2.44 7.57
CA ARG A 61 16.77 -2.87 7.27
C ARG A 61 16.77 -4.00 6.24
N LEU A 62 16.05 -5.09 6.51
CA LEU A 62 15.94 -6.24 5.60
C LEU A 62 15.39 -5.82 4.24
N LEU A 63 14.31 -5.03 4.22
CA LEU A 63 13.69 -4.60 2.96
C LEU A 63 14.62 -3.72 2.14
N SER A 64 15.37 -2.82 2.78
CA SER A 64 16.32 -1.94 2.10
C SER A 64 17.48 -2.74 1.50
N GLU A 65 18.03 -3.69 2.25
CA GLU A 65 19.08 -4.61 1.77
C GLU A 65 18.58 -5.43 0.57
N LEU A 66 17.40 -6.04 0.68
CA LEU A 66 16.78 -6.81 -0.40
C LEU A 66 16.51 -5.93 -1.62
N HIS A 67 16.03 -4.71 -1.43
CA HIS A 67 15.74 -3.80 -2.53
C HIS A 67 17.00 -3.39 -3.28
N VAL A 68 18.09 -3.04 -2.59
CA VAL A 68 19.38 -2.73 -3.24
C VAL A 68 19.91 -3.95 -4.01
N GLN A 69 19.77 -5.15 -3.46
CA GLN A 69 20.28 -6.39 -4.05
C GLN A 69 19.45 -6.91 -5.24
N THR A 70 18.14 -6.70 -5.23
CA THR A 70 17.21 -7.37 -6.17
C THR A 70 16.28 -6.43 -6.90
N ALA A 71 16.20 -5.17 -6.48
CA ALA A 71 15.20 -4.19 -6.92
C ALA A 71 13.74 -4.63 -6.65
N MET A 72 13.49 -5.39 -5.58
CA MET A 72 12.18 -5.99 -5.26
C MET A 72 11.02 -4.98 -5.21
N VAL A 73 11.17 -3.87 -4.47
CA VAL A 73 10.17 -2.80 -4.42
C VAL A 73 10.23 -1.97 -5.68
N SER A 74 9.60 -2.45 -6.75
CA SER A 74 9.66 -1.81 -8.06
C SER A 74 9.02 -0.42 -8.09
N HIS A 75 7.99 -0.13 -7.29
CA HIS A 75 7.24 1.13 -7.38
C HIS A 75 7.33 1.98 -6.09
N LYS A 76 7.72 3.25 -6.26
CA LYS A 76 7.86 4.22 -5.16
C LYS A 76 6.57 4.89 -4.74
N VAL A 77 5.72 5.22 -5.70
CA VAL A 77 4.55 6.07 -5.46
C VAL A 77 3.40 5.63 -6.36
N ALA A 78 2.21 6.15 -6.07
CA ALA A 78 1.11 6.15 -7.03
C ALA A 78 1.62 6.74 -8.36
N GLY A 79 1.63 5.92 -9.41
CA GLY A 79 2.20 6.29 -10.71
C GLY A 79 3.29 5.35 -11.25
N ASN A 80 3.65 4.28 -10.52
CA ASN A 80 4.53 3.20 -11.00
C ASN A 80 5.90 3.70 -11.47
N ILE A 81 6.51 4.66 -10.77
CA ILE A 81 7.86 5.14 -11.12
C ILE A 81 8.90 4.12 -10.61
N PRO A 82 9.60 3.38 -11.50
CA PRO A 82 10.67 2.46 -11.12
C PRO A 82 11.85 3.15 -10.46
N TRP A 83 12.56 2.41 -9.61
CA TRP A 83 13.87 2.80 -9.07
C TRP A 83 14.97 2.74 -10.14
N ARG A 84 15.98 3.60 -10.05
CA ARG A 84 17.04 3.67 -11.07
C ARG A 84 17.78 2.35 -11.26
N LEU A 85 18.18 1.70 -10.15
CA LEU A 85 18.80 0.37 -10.19
C LEU A 85 17.84 -0.70 -10.72
N SER A 86 16.53 -0.58 -10.45
CA SER A 86 15.52 -1.49 -11.00
C SER A 86 15.47 -1.39 -12.52
N ALA A 87 15.53 -0.17 -13.07
CA ALA A 87 15.55 0.05 -14.51
C ALA A 87 16.86 -0.47 -15.15
N GLN A 88 18.01 -0.25 -14.52
CA GLN A 88 19.30 -0.74 -15.03
C GLN A 88 19.41 -2.26 -15.00
N ARG A 89 18.96 -2.93 -13.93
CA ARG A 89 18.94 -4.41 -13.86
C ARG A 89 17.89 -5.03 -14.77
N ALA A 90 16.70 -4.44 -14.89
CA ALA A 90 15.68 -4.91 -15.84
C ALA A 90 16.20 -4.93 -17.29
N ARG A 91 17.08 -3.99 -17.66
CA ARG A 91 17.77 -4.00 -18.98
C ARG A 91 18.72 -5.20 -19.16
N ARG A 92 19.15 -5.86 -18.08
CA ARG A 92 20.11 -6.98 -18.11
C ARG A 92 19.49 -8.37 -18.01
N VAL A 93 18.19 -8.49 -17.71
CA VAL A 93 17.52 -9.80 -17.64
C VAL A 93 16.94 -10.15 -19.02
N PRO A 94 17.51 -11.14 -19.74
CA PRO A 94 16.99 -11.54 -21.06
C PRO A 94 15.57 -12.08 -20.90
N GLY A 95 14.62 -11.54 -21.67
CA GLY A 95 13.23 -12.02 -21.68
C GLY A 95 12.32 -11.45 -20.59
N GLN A 96 12.80 -10.58 -19.70
CA GLN A 96 11.89 -9.80 -18.87
C GLN A 96 11.21 -8.72 -19.74
N VAL A 97 9.96 -8.99 -20.08
CA VAL A 97 9.04 -8.03 -20.68
C VAL A 97 8.59 -7.03 -19.60
N PHE A 98 9.53 -6.32 -18.97
CA PHE A 98 9.16 -5.06 -18.36
C PHE A 98 8.70 -4.19 -19.52
N HIS A 99 7.43 -3.79 -19.45
CA HIS A 99 6.73 -3.16 -20.54
C HIS A 99 7.63 -2.13 -21.23
N LYS A 100 8.03 -2.42 -22.47
CA LYS A 100 8.50 -1.43 -23.44
C LYS A 100 7.31 -0.53 -23.81
N TYR A 101 6.64 0.07 -22.83
CA TYR A 101 5.81 1.23 -23.12
C TYR A 101 6.81 2.29 -23.58
N PRO A 102 6.76 2.74 -24.84
CA PRO A 102 7.58 3.85 -25.27
C PRO A 102 7.24 5.01 -24.34
N MET A 103 8.17 5.37 -23.47
CA MET A 103 7.98 6.44 -22.52
C MET A 103 7.75 7.71 -23.34
N ARG A 104 6.52 8.22 -23.32
CA ARG A 104 6.19 9.48 -23.98
C ARG A 104 7.01 10.58 -23.31
N SER A 105 7.56 11.51 -24.08
CA SER A 105 8.38 12.65 -23.61
C SER A 105 7.76 13.52 -22.51
N ASN A 106 6.48 13.32 -22.18
CA ASN A 106 5.72 14.09 -21.21
C ASN A 106 5.45 13.32 -19.91
N SER A 107 6.02 12.12 -19.75
CA SER A 107 5.95 11.42 -18.47
C SER A 107 6.85 12.16 -17.45
N TRP A 108 6.36 12.37 -16.23
CA TRP A 108 7.02 13.03 -15.08
C TRP A 108 8.28 12.33 -14.57
N TYR A 109 9.04 11.71 -15.46
CA TYR A 109 10.31 11.09 -15.17
C TYR A 109 11.38 12.17 -15.17
N VAL A 110 12.14 12.21 -14.09
CA VAL A 110 13.45 12.83 -14.09
C VAL A 110 14.26 12.15 -15.20
N PRO A 111 14.93 12.89 -16.11
CA PRO A 111 15.72 12.30 -17.19
C PRO A 111 16.68 11.25 -16.64
N ASP A 112 17.00 10.22 -17.44
CA ASP A 112 17.98 9.16 -17.10
C ASP A 112 19.29 9.85 -16.73
N ILE A 113 19.48 10.12 -15.44
CA ILE A 113 20.72 10.68 -14.91
C ILE A 113 21.72 9.57 -15.23
N GLY A 114 22.61 9.80 -16.20
CA GLY A 114 23.46 8.75 -16.76
C GLY A 114 24.17 7.95 -15.66
N ALA A 115 24.60 6.72 -15.94
CA ALA A 115 25.18 5.82 -14.93
C ALA A 115 26.37 6.41 -14.11
N SER A 116 26.95 7.53 -14.56
CA SER A 116 27.99 8.31 -13.89
C SER A 116 27.50 9.31 -12.85
N ALA A 117 26.20 9.59 -12.75
CA ALA A 117 25.71 10.57 -11.78
C ALA A 117 25.88 10.02 -10.36
N PRO A 118 26.44 10.82 -9.42
CA PRO A 118 26.68 10.37 -8.06
C PRO A 118 25.36 9.99 -7.40
N CYS A 119 25.42 9.00 -6.51
CA CYS A 119 24.22 8.64 -5.76
C CYS A 119 23.79 9.81 -4.88
N CYS A 120 22.53 10.19 -5.00
CA CYS A 120 21.93 11.17 -4.10
C CYS A 120 21.14 10.43 -3.02
N GLN A 121 21.64 10.45 -1.78
CA GLN A 121 21.02 9.78 -0.63
C GLN A 121 19.55 10.19 -0.41
N HIS A 122 19.20 11.40 -0.82
CA HIS A 122 17.86 11.96 -0.68
C HIS A 122 17.08 11.98 -1.99
N ASP A 123 17.61 11.46 -3.09
CA ASP A 123 16.82 11.31 -4.31
C ASP A 123 15.94 10.06 -4.16
N PRO A 124 14.61 10.19 -4.21
CA PRO A 124 13.71 9.04 -4.16
C PRO A 124 13.97 8.07 -5.32
N ASN A 125 14.72 8.46 -6.34
CA ASN A 125 15.06 7.64 -7.47
C ASN A 125 16.32 6.81 -7.34
N ASP A 126 17.17 7.12 -6.37
CA ASP A 126 18.42 6.44 -6.13
C ASP A 126 18.28 5.49 -4.93
N ALA A 127 18.37 4.18 -5.20
CA ALA A 127 18.54 3.14 -4.18
C ALA A 127 19.94 2.54 -4.27
N CYS A 128 20.96 3.38 -4.46
CA CYS A 128 22.33 2.93 -4.71
C CYS A 128 22.90 2.10 -3.55
N ASP A 129 22.46 2.40 -2.33
CA ASP A 129 22.86 1.76 -1.10
C ASP A 129 21.66 1.61 -0.15
N THR A 130 21.86 0.85 0.91
CA THR A 130 20.83 0.53 1.90
C THR A 130 20.33 1.77 2.62
N GLN A 131 21.18 2.75 2.87
CA GLN A 131 20.81 3.96 3.61
C GLN A 131 19.88 4.86 2.79
N SER A 132 20.17 5.03 1.51
CA SER A 132 19.36 5.78 0.54
C SER A 132 18.01 5.10 0.33
N ALA A 133 18.00 3.77 0.18
CA ALA A 133 16.76 2.99 0.10
C ALA A 133 15.91 3.14 1.38
N ALA A 134 16.53 2.99 2.56
CA ALA A 134 15.85 3.10 3.85
C ALA A 134 15.23 4.48 4.08
N ALA A 135 15.92 5.55 3.65
CA ALA A 135 15.46 6.94 3.79
C ALA A 135 14.08 7.17 3.16
N TRP A 136 13.73 6.39 2.13
CA TRP A 136 12.45 6.47 1.44
C TRP A 136 11.49 5.34 1.83
N LEU A 137 12.00 4.11 1.98
CA LEU A 137 11.20 2.97 2.38
C LEU A 137 10.51 3.17 3.72
N GLN A 138 11.10 3.94 4.65
CA GLN A 138 10.49 4.25 5.94
C GLN A 138 9.11 4.92 5.85
N PHE A 139 8.78 5.57 4.72
CA PHE A 139 7.48 6.20 4.51
C PHE A 139 6.40 5.23 4.01
N ALA A 140 6.74 3.96 3.77
CA ALA A 140 5.75 2.96 3.41
C ALA A 140 4.68 2.85 4.50
N ASP A 141 3.42 2.66 4.08
CA ASP A 141 2.27 2.66 4.97
C ASP A 141 2.46 1.70 6.15
N TRP A 142 3.05 0.53 5.89
CA TRP A 142 3.22 -0.48 6.93
C TRP A 142 4.21 -0.09 8.02
N TYR A 143 5.20 0.77 7.76
CA TYR A 143 6.10 1.27 8.80
C TYR A 143 5.50 2.41 9.63
N GLN A 144 4.43 3.03 9.12
CA GLN A 144 3.71 4.09 9.82
C GLN A 144 2.60 3.54 10.72
N TRP A 145 2.24 2.26 10.58
CA TRP A 145 1.14 1.65 11.33
C TRP A 145 1.65 0.86 12.55
N PRO A 146 1.09 1.10 13.74
CA PRO A 146 1.69 0.62 14.99
C PRO A 146 1.48 -0.87 15.29
N HIS A 147 0.64 -1.55 14.50
CA HIS A 147 0.20 -2.92 14.78
C HIS A 147 0.84 -3.99 13.89
N ILE A 148 1.79 -3.61 13.05
CA ILE A 148 2.49 -4.54 12.16
C ILE A 148 3.71 -5.11 12.87
N SER A 149 3.87 -6.43 12.77
CA SER A 149 5.06 -7.12 13.28
C SER A 149 6.15 -7.13 12.21
N TYR A 150 7.41 -6.99 12.61
CA TYR A 150 8.54 -6.97 11.70
C TYR A 150 9.50 -8.15 11.92
N PHE A 151 10.16 -8.58 10.86
CA PHE A 151 11.23 -9.58 10.93
C PHE A 151 12.46 -9.14 10.14
N ASP A 152 13.62 -9.51 10.64
CA ASP A 152 14.92 -9.27 10.02
C ASP A 152 15.50 -10.53 9.36
N THR A 153 15.02 -11.71 9.75
CA THR A 153 15.49 -13.00 9.24
C THR A 153 14.34 -13.99 8.99
N PRO A 154 14.54 -15.04 8.15
CA PRO A 154 13.54 -16.09 7.96
C PRO A 154 13.18 -16.83 9.25
N SER A 155 14.14 -17.06 10.15
CA SER A 155 13.91 -17.73 11.43
C SER A 155 13.00 -16.90 12.35
N GLU A 156 13.19 -15.58 12.39
CA GLU A 156 12.31 -14.67 13.12
C GLU A 156 10.90 -14.64 12.52
N LEU A 157 10.77 -14.61 11.19
CA LEU A 157 9.47 -14.70 10.52
C LEU A 157 8.73 -15.95 10.97
N ILE A 158 9.38 -17.11 10.92
CA ILE A 158 8.79 -18.40 11.35
C ILE A 158 8.40 -18.33 12.83
N ALA A 159 9.25 -17.77 13.69
CA ALA A 159 8.97 -17.63 15.11
C ALA A 159 7.74 -16.74 15.38
N ILE A 160 7.65 -15.58 14.70
CA ILE A 160 6.51 -14.65 14.82
C ILE A 160 5.23 -15.32 14.31
N VAL A 161 5.27 -15.97 13.15
CA VAL A 161 4.12 -16.66 12.57
C VAL A 161 3.63 -17.76 13.51
N ASN A 162 4.52 -18.62 14.02
CA ASN A 162 4.15 -19.68 14.94
C ASN A 162 3.57 -19.12 16.25
N ALA A 163 4.18 -18.07 16.81
CA ALA A 163 3.68 -17.42 18.02
C ALA A 163 2.28 -16.82 17.82
N LEU A 164 2.04 -16.17 16.68
CA LEU A 164 0.72 -15.64 16.33
C LEU A 164 -0.29 -16.76 16.12
N LEU A 165 0.04 -17.82 15.37
CA LEU A 165 -0.86 -18.96 15.14
C LEU A 165 -1.22 -19.72 16.42
N ALA A 166 -0.28 -19.84 17.36
CA ALA A 166 -0.51 -20.49 18.65
C ALA A 166 -1.33 -19.65 19.64
N ASN A 167 -1.46 -18.34 19.44
CA ASN A 167 -2.09 -17.42 20.40
C ASN A 167 -3.23 -16.63 19.78
N GLU A 168 -4.43 -17.21 19.81
CA GLU A 168 -5.66 -16.59 19.27
C GLU A 168 -5.99 -15.26 19.95
N THR A 169 -5.89 -15.19 21.28
CA THR A 169 -6.14 -13.96 22.05
C THR A 169 -5.28 -12.82 21.55
N ARG A 170 -3.98 -13.07 21.31
CA ARG A 170 -3.06 -12.06 20.80
C ARG A 170 -3.44 -11.59 19.39
N ARG A 171 -3.84 -12.51 18.50
CA ARG A 171 -4.32 -12.14 17.16
C ARG A 171 -5.58 -11.29 17.23
N PHE A 172 -6.51 -11.63 18.12
CA PHE A 172 -7.74 -10.87 18.33
C PHE A 172 -7.47 -9.46 18.87
N GLU A 173 -6.53 -9.30 19.79
CA GLU A 173 -6.09 -8.00 20.29
C GLU A 173 -5.48 -7.12 19.19
N ILE A 174 -4.58 -7.69 18.38
CA ILE A 174 -3.97 -7.00 17.23
C ILE A 174 -5.07 -6.58 16.24
N SER A 175 -5.93 -7.51 15.83
CA SER A 175 -7.06 -7.26 14.92
C SER A 175 -7.98 -6.14 15.40
N THR A 176 -8.34 -6.17 16.68
CA THR A 176 -9.20 -5.15 17.30
C THR A 176 -8.52 -3.78 17.31
N SER A 177 -7.22 -3.74 17.61
CA SER A 177 -6.45 -2.50 17.65
C SER A 177 -6.25 -1.89 16.25
N MET A 178 -6.01 -2.73 15.24
CA MET A 178 -5.94 -2.34 13.83
C MET A 178 -7.25 -1.71 13.36
N ARG A 179 -8.39 -2.36 13.60
CA ARG A 179 -9.71 -1.84 13.23
C ARG A 179 -10.03 -0.52 13.91
N ARG A 180 -9.70 -0.37 15.20
CA ARG A 180 -9.87 0.89 15.94
C ARG A 180 -9.02 2.02 15.36
N PHE A 181 -7.74 1.76 15.08
CA PHE A 181 -6.84 2.73 14.46
C PHE A 181 -7.35 3.15 13.08
N PHE A 182 -7.76 2.19 12.25
CA PHE A 182 -8.25 2.47 10.92
C PHE A 182 -9.54 3.32 10.95
N GLU A 183 -10.48 3.00 11.86
CA GLU A 183 -11.69 3.79 12.05
C GLU A 183 -11.37 5.22 12.52
N HIS A 184 -10.40 5.39 13.42
CA HIS A 184 -9.93 6.71 13.84
C HIS A 184 -9.34 7.51 12.67
N GLU A 185 -8.46 6.90 11.87
CA GLU A 185 -7.86 7.53 10.70
C GLU A 185 -8.89 7.88 9.62
N ARG A 186 -9.89 7.02 9.43
CA ARG A 186 -11.04 7.27 8.55
C ARG A 186 -11.80 8.52 8.99
N GLN A 187 -12.13 8.63 10.28
CA GLN A 187 -12.82 9.80 10.82
C GLN A 187 -11.99 11.08 10.72
N ARG A 188 -10.66 11.00 10.96
CA ARG A 188 -9.72 12.11 10.80
C ARG A 188 -9.71 12.61 9.36
N THR A 189 -9.55 11.70 8.41
CA THR A 189 -9.49 12.00 6.98
C THR A 189 -10.82 12.55 6.45
N GLU A 190 -11.95 11.99 6.89
CA GLU A 190 -13.29 12.46 6.51
C GLU A 190 -13.50 13.93 6.90
N LYS A 191 -13.07 14.33 8.11
CA LYS A 191 -13.14 15.74 8.55
C LYS A 191 -12.28 16.66 7.67
N HIS A 192 -11.08 16.23 7.29
CA HIS A 192 -10.21 17.00 6.41
C HIS A 192 -10.79 17.14 5.01
N ALA A 193 -11.32 16.06 4.43
CA ALA A 193 -11.95 16.07 3.12
C ALA A 193 -13.18 16.99 3.09
N ARG A 194 -14.06 16.88 4.09
CA ARG A 194 -15.22 17.79 4.25
C ARG A 194 -14.77 19.25 4.36
N SER A 195 -13.74 19.53 5.17
CA SER A 195 -13.21 20.89 5.32
C SER A 195 -12.63 21.45 4.02
N ALA A 196 -11.93 20.62 3.24
CA ALA A 196 -11.41 21.02 1.94
C ALA A 196 -12.53 21.33 0.94
N LEU A 197 -13.58 20.51 0.91
CA LEU A 197 -14.76 20.74 0.06
C LEU A 197 -15.48 22.05 0.42
N VAL A 198 -15.68 22.35 1.71
CA VAL A 198 -16.30 23.61 2.16
C VAL A 198 -15.47 24.84 1.75
N ARG A 199 -14.13 24.75 1.84
CA ARG A 199 -13.24 25.82 1.36
C ARG A 199 -13.31 26.01 -0.15
N ALA A 200 -13.34 24.91 -0.91
CA ALA A 200 -13.46 24.95 -2.36
C ALA A 200 -14.81 25.57 -2.80
N ASP A 201 -15.92 25.17 -2.17
CA ASP A 201 -17.25 25.75 -2.43
C ASP A 201 -17.30 27.25 -2.11
N SER A 202 -16.75 27.66 -0.96
CA SER A 202 -16.64 29.08 -0.59
C SER A 202 -15.84 29.88 -1.63
N PHE A 203 -14.72 29.34 -2.11
CA PHE A 203 -13.90 29.98 -3.14
C PHE A 203 -14.67 30.15 -4.46
N LEU A 204 -15.38 29.11 -4.91
CA LEU A 204 -16.19 29.15 -6.13
C LEU A 204 -17.35 30.16 -6.02
N LYS A 205 -17.96 30.31 -4.83
CA LYS A 205 -19.00 31.32 -4.57
C LYS A 205 -18.45 32.74 -4.68
N LEU A 206 -17.25 33.00 -4.14
CA LEU A 206 -16.62 34.32 -4.22
C LEU A 206 -16.28 34.70 -5.68
N GLN A 207 -15.81 33.75 -6.49
CA GLN A 207 -15.53 34.01 -7.91
C GLN A 207 -16.78 34.41 -8.71
N ARG A 208 -17.97 33.92 -8.34
CA ARG A 208 -19.22 34.29 -9.02
C ARG A 208 -19.68 35.72 -8.71
N ILE A 209 -19.30 36.28 -7.56
CA ILE A 209 -19.73 37.62 -7.13
C ILE A 209 -18.82 38.71 -7.74
N GLY A 210 -17.55 38.40 -8.04
CA GLY A 210 -16.56 39.36 -8.53
C GLY A 210 -16.44 39.53 -10.04
N PHE A 211 -17.34 38.92 -10.83
CA PHE A 211 -17.30 38.93 -12.31
C PHE A 211 -18.60 39.44 -12.95
N SER A 212 -19.40 40.25 -12.21
CA SER A 212 -20.58 40.94 -12.74
C SER A 212 -20.31 42.42 -12.94
#